data_AF-A0A168NFH5-F1
#
_entry.id   AF-A0A168NFH5-F1
#
_cell.length_a   1.000
_cell.length_b   1.000
_cell.length_c   1.000
_cell.angle_alpha   90.00
_cell.angle_beta   90.00
_cell.angle_gamma   90.00
#
_symmetry.space_group_name_H-M   'P 1'
#
loop_
_entity.id
_entity.type
_entity.pdbx_description
1 polymer ?
#
loop_
_entity_poly.entity_id
_entity_poly.type
_entity_poly.pdbx_seq_one_letter_code
_entity_poly.pdbx_strand_id
1 'polypeptide(L)'
;MNERANECCDWADMYVLGGLDAVDTVEFEAHLQTCVACQDQVQELREVVDLLPLAVEEVQPPEGMRTRILSHVLNTSKVSEDKVDASDEEHNVVEQTSNRKHGEDIQNLANEVLQVGKEVLQVEPTLSDRGGMVSAQAVETPSGSWIPARRNTRRSSLLLWRTVSVGLAAAVAGLAIYTSQLQRDVNGLTNQLTTMNQPAQGLRTNEAVQLNPQAKDIVAKGLATIVIDDKGTHLVVQAEKLPELTGNQAFQVWLIKGDVKQNAGTFLANSKGTGAVYYSFDPDEYDTVAITLEPDAMGQQPRGQIILAAPIKES
;
A
#
# COMPACT_ATOMS: atom_id res chain seq x y z
N MET A 1 16.10 9.11 -9.94
CA MET A 1 15.27 9.11 -8.71
C MET A 1 15.04 7.64 -8.38
N ASN A 2 15.47 7.19 -7.20
CA ASN A 2 15.65 5.78 -6.85
C ASN A 2 14.31 5.02 -6.78
N GLU A 3 14.20 3.92 -7.51
CA GLU A 3 13.04 3.01 -7.48
C GLU A 3 12.75 2.48 -6.05
N ARG A 4 13.80 2.19 -5.27
CA ARG A 4 13.70 1.77 -3.86
C ARG A 4 13.13 2.83 -2.91
N ALA A 5 13.36 4.12 -3.19
CA ALA A 5 12.81 5.19 -2.34
C ALA A 5 11.30 5.36 -2.54
N ASN A 6 10.78 4.88 -3.69
CA ASN A 6 9.35 4.88 -3.97
C ASN A 6 8.65 3.69 -3.31
N GLU A 7 9.31 2.54 -3.21
CA GLU A 7 8.79 1.35 -2.51
C GLU A 7 8.59 1.61 -1.00
N CYS A 8 9.50 2.37 -0.36
CA CYS A 8 9.36 2.71 1.05
C CYS A 8 8.12 3.58 1.35
N CYS A 9 7.62 4.38 0.40
CA CYS A 9 6.43 5.20 0.61
C CYS A 9 5.16 4.35 0.85
N ASP A 10 5.14 3.11 0.38
CA ASP A 10 3.99 2.21 0.48
C ASP A 10 3.94 1.45 1.82
N TRP A 11 4.93 1.63 2.71
CA TRP A 11 5.06 0.87 3.95
C TRP A 11 4.40 1.52 5.18
N ALA A 12 3.81 2.72 5.04
CA ALA A 12 3.26 3.48 6.16
C ALA A 12 2.19 2.71 6.96
N ASP A 13 1.24 2.04 6.29
CA ASP A 13 0.17 1.28 6.94
C ASP A 13 0.72 0.12 7.77
N MET A 14 1.66 -0.63 7.19
CA MET A 14 2.31 -1.77 7.85
C MET A 14 3.20 -1.32 9.01
N TYR A 15 3.88 -0.19 8.89
CA TYR A 15 4.69 0.37 9.96
C TYR A 15 3.84 0.73 11.18
N VAL A 16 2.73 1.46 11.00
CA VAL A 16 1.89 1.91 12.12
C VAL A 16 1.20 0.72 12.81
N LEU A 17 0.86 -0.33 12.06
CA LEU A 17 0.31 -1.58 12.63
C LEU A 17 1.39 -2.49 13.26
N GLY A 18 2.67 -2.12 13.19
CA GLY A 18 3.78 -2.94 13.70
C GLY A 18 4.01 -4.23 12.91
N GLY A 19 3.63 -4.25 11.64
CA GLY A 19 3.69 -5.40 10.74
C GLY A 19 4.96 -5.49 9.88
N LEU A 20 5.86 -4.51 9.94
CA LEU A 20 7.16 -4.56 9.26
C LEU A 20 8.15 -5.45 10.01
N ASP A 21 9.07 -6.08 9.28
CA ASP A 21 10.19 -6.76 9.90
C ASP A 21 11.26 -5.78 10.41
N ALA A 22 12.25 -6.29 11.14
CA ALA A 22 13.27 -5.45 11.77
C ALA A 22 14.16 -4.71 10.76
N VAL A 23 14.35 -5.26 9.56
CA VAL A 23 15.18 -4.65 8.51
C VAL A 23 14.37 -3.54 7.83
N ASP A 24 13.15 -3.86 7.41
CA ASP A 24 12.23 -2.92 6.75
C ASP A 24 11.88 -1.75 7.66
N THR A 25 11.74 -1.99 8.97
CA THR A 25 11.49 -0.94 9.96
C THR A 25 12.62 0.10 9.98
N VAL A 26 13.88 -0.35 10.00
CA VAL A 26 15.04 0.55 10.01
C VAL A 26 15.15 1.31 8.69
N GLU A 27 14.88 0.65 7.56
CA GLU A 27 14.87 1.30 6.25
C GLU A 27 13.76 2.36 6.15
N PHE A 28 12.55 2.05 6.63
CA PHE A 28 11.43 2.99 6.65
C PHE A 28 11.68 4.17 7.58
N GLU A 29 12.28 3.95 8.76
CA GLU A 29 12.61 5.03 9.69
C GLU A 29 13.66 5.99 9.12
N ALA A 30 14.63 5.47 8.37
CA ALA A 30 15.57 6.32 7.63
C ALA A 30 14.86 7.16 6.55
N HIS A 31 13.89 6.57 5.84
CA HIS A 31 13.06 7.29 4.87
C HIS A 31 12.22 8.39 5.56
N LEU A 32 11.59 8.08 6.70
CA LEU A 32 10.76 9.00 7.47
C LEU A 32 11.51 10.27 7.88
N GLN A 33 12.83 10.23 8.07
CA GLN A 33 13.60 11.45 8.39
C GLN A 33 13.66 12.46 7.24
N THR A 34 13.37 12.04 6.00
CA THR A 34 13.56 12.86 4.79
C THR A 34 12.27 13.11 4.00
N CYS A 35 11.22 12.32 4.22
CA CYS A 35 9.98 12.40 3.44
C CYS A 35 8.81 12.96 4.26
N VAL A 36 8.45 14.21 4.02
CA VAL A 36 7.33 14.90 4.71
C VAL A 36 5.99 14.21 4.45
N ALA A 37 5.73 13.74 3.23
CA ALA A 37 4.48 13.07 2.90
C ALA A 37 4.25 11.80 3.74
N CYS A 38 5.32 11.01 3.98
CA CYS A 38 5.25 9.83 4.83
C CYS A 38 5.14 10.19 6.32
N GLN A 39 5.73 11.30 6.76
CA GLN A 39 5.54 11.80 8.13
C GLN A 39 4.07 12.14 8.38
N ASP A 40 3.45 12.88 7.46
CA ASP A 40 2.03 13.26 7.53
C ASP A 40 1.12 12.02 7.52
N GLN A 41 1.38 11.08 6.62
CA GLN A 41 0.59 9.84 6.50
C GLN A 41 0.69 8.98 7.77
N VAL A 42 1.88 8.81 8.34
CA VAL A 42 2.07 8.07 9.60
C VAL A 42 1.34 8.76 10.76
N GLN A 43 1.32 10.09 10.80
CA GLN A 43 0.58 10.83 11.81
C GLN A 43 -0.94 10.60 11.68
N GLU A 44 -1.49 10.71 10.48
CA GLU A 44 -2.91 10.47 10.20
C GLU A 44 -3.33 9.03 10.58
N LEU A 45 -2.52 8.04 10.24
CA LEU A 45 -2.78 6.64 10.57
C LEU A 45 -2.71 6.35 12.08
N ARG A 46 -1.78 7.00 12.80
CA ARG A 46 -1.66 6.84 14.27
C ARG A 46 -2.91 7.28 15.00
N GLU A 47 -3.58 8.35 14.56
CA GLU A 47 -4.83 8.81 15.16
C GLU A 47 -5.92 7.73 15.15
N VAL A 48 -5.96 6.90 14.10
CA VAL A 48 -6.91 5.80 13.97
C VAL A 48 -6.43 4.57 14.76
N VAL A 49 -5.14 4.24 14.68
CA VAL A 49 -4.57 3.07 15.36
C VAL A 49 -4.63 3.20 16.88
N ASP A 50 -4.52 4.41 17.43
CA ASP A 50 -4.68 4.69 18.86
C ASP A 50 -6.10 4.40 19.38
N LEU A 51 -7.11 4.30 18.50
CA LEU A 51 -8.47 3.91 18.86
C LEU A 51 -8.68 2.40 18.90
N LEU A 52 -7.83 1.61 18.21
CA LEU A 52 -7.98 0.15 18.13
C LEU A 52 -7.98 -0.55 19.50
N PRO A 53 -7.16 -0.16 20.49
CA PRO A 53 -7.21 -0.76 21.83
C PRO A 53 -8.57 -0.65 22.51
N LEU A 54 -9.37 0.37 22.17
CA LEU A 54 -10.72 0.55 22.72
C LEU A 54 -11.74 -0.45 22.15
N ALA A 55 -11.43 -1.06 21.01
CA ALA A 55 -12.29 -2.06 20.36
C ALA A 55 -11.97 -3.50 20.82
N VAL A 56 -10.88 -3.71 21.56
CA VAL A 56 -10.46 -5.03 22.03
C VAL A 56 -11.24 -5.40 23.29
N GLU A 57 -11.69 -6.66 23.37
CA GLU A 57 -12.31 -7.21 24.59
C GLU A 57 -11.32 -7.23 25.75
N GLU A 58 -11.72 -6.71 26.92
CA GLU A 58 -10.86 -6.64 28.10
C GLU A 58 -10.61 -8.05 28.65
N VAL A 59 -9.36 -8.52 28.56
CA VAL A 59 -8.92 -9.78 29.15
C VAL A 59 -8.28 -9.50 30.51
N GLN A 60 -8.74 -10.20 31.55
CA GLN A 60 -8.15 -10.07 32.89
C GLN A 60 -6.69 -10.52 32.90
N PRO A 61 -5.76 -9.69 33.39
CA PRO A 61 -4.35 -10.08 33.45
C PRO A 61 -4.15 -11.23 34.46
N PRO A 62 -3.20 -12.14 34.22
CA PRO A 62 -2.85 -13.22 35.15
C PRO A 62 -2.56 -12.71 36.58
N GLU A 63 -2.97 -13.49 37.58
CA GLU A 63 -2.80 -13.11 38.98
C GLU A 63 -1.35 -12.79 39.36
N GLY A 64 -1.16 -11.71 40.11
CA GLY A 64 0.16 -11.26 40.56
C GLY A 64 1.04 -10.60 39.49
N MET A 65 0.56 -10.38 38.26
CA MET A 65 1.31 -9.64 37.22
C MET A 65 1.64 -8.20 37.67
N ARG A 66 0.70 -7.51 38.32
CA ARG A 66 0.92 -6.17 38.90
C ARG A 66 2.06 -6.16 39.91
N THR A 67 2.06 -7.10 40.85
CA THR A 67 3.10 -7.24 41.89
C THR A 67 4.46 -7.54 41.25
N ARG A 68 4.50 -8.43 40.25
CA ARG A 68 5.72 -8.76 39.51
C ARG A 68 6.31 -7.54 38.80
N ILE A 69 5.50 -6.78 38.06
CA ILE A 69 5.95 -5.57 37.34
C ILE A 69 6.42 -4.47 38.32
N LEU A 70 5.61 -4.14 39.33
CA LEU A 70 6.00 -3.12 40.32
C LEU A 70 7.28 -3.51 41.07
N SER A 71 7.45 -4.79 41.42
CA SER A 71 8.66 -5.25 42.10
C SER A 71 9.90 -5.09 41.22
N HIS A 72 9.81 -5.30 39.91
CA HIS A 72 10.94 -5.16 39.00
C HIS A 72 11.38 -3.69 38.91
N VAL A 73 10.44 -2.76 38.72
CA VAL A 73 10.73 -1.31 38.65
C VAL A 73 11.28 -0.77 39.97
N LEU A 74 10.70 -1.17 41.10
CA LEU A 74 11.18 -0.74 42.43
C LEU A 74 12.52 -1.36 42.82
N ASN A 75 12.87 -2.51 42.25
CA ASN A 75 14.16 -3.16 42.47
C ASN A 75 15.26 -2.59 41.56
N THR A 76 14.94 -2.14 40.33
CA THR A 76 15.92 -1.42 39.50
C THR A 76 16.40 -0.12 40.17
N SER A 77 15.57 0.49 41.02
CA SER A 77 15.93 1.66 41.82
C SER A 77 16.78 1.34 43.06
N LYS A 78 16.77 0.09 43.55
CA LYS A 78 17.51 -0.32 44.77
C LYS A 78 18.91 -0.85 44.48
N VAL A 79 19.17 -1.35 43.28
CA VAL A 79 20.49 -1.88 42.89
C VAL A 79 21.54 -0.76 42.76
N SER A 80 21.14 0.52 42.71
CA SER A 80 22.06 1.67 42.72
C SER A 80 22.50 2.15 44.11
N GLU A 81 21.95 1.63 45.21
CA GLU A 81 22.22 2.17 46.56
C GLU A 81 22.95 1.21 47.52
N ASP A 82 23.22 -0.05 47.15
CA ASP A 82 23.73 -1.05 48.09
C ASP A 82 25.16 -1.55 47.75
N LYS A 83 26.09 -0.62 47.51
CA LYS A 83 27.52 -0.92 47.48
C LYS A 83 28.39 0.23 48.00
N VAL A 84 28.20 0.59 49.26
CA VAL A 84 29.19 1.34 50.05
C VAL A 84 29.21 0.76 51.47
N ASP A 85 30.16 -0.15 51.75
CA ASP A 85 31.10 -0.02 52.88
C ASP A 85 32.17 -1.12 52.81
N ALA A 86 33.44 -0.73 52.65
CA ALA A 86 34.54 -1.03 53.58
C ALA A 86 35.93 -0.98 52.90
N SER A 87 36.77 -0.12 53.49
CA SER A 87 38.24 -0.06 53.53
C SER A 87 39.05 0.48 52.33
N ASP A 88 39.40 1.76 52.48
CA ASP A 88 40.77 2.29 52.67
C ASP A 88 41.62 2.79 51.47
N GLU A 89 41.97 4.07 51.65
CA GLU A 89 43.15 4.85 51.22
C GLU A 89 43.27 5.44 49.81
N GLU A 90 42.84 6.71 49.72
CA GLU A 90 43.67 7.89 49.41
C GLU A 90 44.63 7.90 48.20
N HIS A 91 44.27 8.66 47.14
CA HIS A 91 45.05 9.85 46.69
C HIS A 91 44.45 10.57 45.46
N ASN A 92 44.06 11.84 45.69
CA ASN A 92 44.31 13.07 44.93
C ASN A 92 44.09 13.18 43.39
N VAL A 93 43.04 13.94 43.03
CA VAL A 93 42.98 15.11 42.10
C VAL A 93 43.55 14.98 40.67
N VAL A 94 42.68 15.16 39.65
CA VAL A 94 42.63 16.26 38.65
C VAL A 94 41.56 15.95 37.57
N GLU A 95 40.84 17.00 37.20
CA GLU A 95 39.94 17.23 36.07
C GLU A 95 40.32 16.65 34.68
N GLN A 96 39.28 16.51 33.84
CA GLN A 96 39.28 16.49 32.35
C GLN A 96 39.74 15.22 31.61
N THR A 97 38.78 14.55 30.97
CA THR A 97 38.68 14.30 29.51
C THR A 97 37.51 13.33 29.29
N SER A 98 36.36 13.81 28.83
CA SER A 98 36.05 13.86 27.39
C SER A 98 36.24 12.51 26.70
N ASN A 99 35.15 11.76 26.60
CA ASN A 99 34.58 11.40 25.30
C ASN A 99 35.63 10.93 24.25
N ARG A 100 36.21 9.74 24.43
CA ARG A 100 37.17 9.22 23.42
C ARG A 100 37.17 7.71 23.19
N LYS A 101 36.16 6.94 23.65
CA LYS A 101 36.21 5.48 23.49
C LYS A 101 34.99 4.78 22.94
N HIS A 102 34.03 5.51 22.38
CA HIS A 102 32.86 4.89 21.72
C HIS A 102 32.67 5.30 20.25
N GLY A 103 33.56 6.14 19.72
CA GLY A 103 33.55 6.56 18.31
C GLY A 103 34.49 5.75 17.40
N GLU A 104 35.50 5.07 17.94
CA GLU A 104 36.48 4.34 17.12
C GLU A 104 35.99 2.97 16.65
N ASP A 105 35.01 2.36 17.35
CA ASP A 105 34.51 1.03 17.00
C ASP A 105 33.46 1.05 15.87
N ILE A 106 32.69 2.14 15.74
CA ILE A 106 31.69 2.29 14.66
C ILE A 106 32.34 2.68 13.32
N GLN A 107 33.46 3.42 13.35
CA GLN A 107 34.17 3.83 12.14
C GLN A 107 34.89 2.66 11.43
N ASN A 108 35.38 1.68 12.19
CA ASN A 108 36.11 0.53 11.64
C ASN A 108 35.19 -0.51 10.99
N LEU A 109 33.97 -0.68 11.51
CA LEU A 109 32.96 -1.58 10.91
C LEU A 109 32.41 -1.04 9.57
N ALA A 110 32.32 0.28 9.40
CA ALA A 110 31.89 0.89 8.14
C ALA A 110 32.90 0.70 6.99
N ASN A 111 34.20 0.60 7.30
CA ASN A 111 35.25 0.41 6.29
C ASN A 111 35.40 -1.05 5.84
N GLU A 112 34.96 -2.01 6.64
CA GLU A 112 35.02 -3.45 6.29
C GLU A 112 33.86 -3.87 5.37
N VAL A 113 32.68 -3.26 5.53
CA VAL A 113 31.52 -3.50 4.66
C VAL A 113 31.69 -2.86 3.27
N LEU A 114 32.45 -1.77 3.16
CA LEU A 114 32.71 -1.09 1.87
C LEU A 114 33.71 -1.81 0.96
N GLN A 115 34.51 -2.78 1.46
CA GLN A 115 35.49 -3.51 0.65
C GLN A 115 34.90 -4.75 -0.05
N VAL A 116 33.81 -5.33 0.46
CA VAL A 116 33.19 -6.53 -0.14
C VAL A 116 32.39 -6.18 -1.41
N GLY A 117 31.95 -4.92 -1.57
CA GLY A 117 31.17 -4.46 -2.71
C GLY A 117 31.96 -4.13 -3.98
N LYS A 118 33.30 -4.26 -3.99
CA LYS A 118 34.14 -3.80 -5.10
C LYS A 118 34.58 -4.88 -6.10
N GLU A 119 34.17 -6.14 -5.91
CA GLU A 119 34.57 -7.26 -6.77
C GLU A 119 33.52 -7.72 -7.80
N VAL A 120 32.37 -7.04 -7.92
CA VAL A 120 31.25 -7.50 -8.79
C VAL A 120 31.04 -6.65 -10.05
N LEU A 121 31.91 -5.66 -10.33
CA LEU A 121 31.83 -4.84 -11.55
C LEU A 121 33.05 -4.99 -12.46
N GLN A 122 33.26 -6.20 -12.99
CA GLN A 122 34.02 -6.41 -14.23
C GLN A 122 33.40 -7.54 -15.06
N VAL A 123 32.32 -7.23 -15.78
CA VAL A 123 31.92 -8.00 -16.97
C VAL A 123 31.52 -7.00 -18.05
N GLU A 124 32.39 -6.81 -19.03
CA GLU A 124 32.09 -6.02 -20.24
C GLU A 124 31.09 -6.75 -21.14
N PRO A 125 30.16 -6.03 -21.80
CA PRO A 125 29.26 -6.62 -22.78
C PRO A 125 29.99 -6.80 -24.12
N THR A 126 30.09 -8.04 -24.61
CA THR A 126 30.55 -8.33 -25.97
C THR A 126 29.43 -8.04 -26.96
N LEU A 127 29.56 -6.92 -27.67
CA LEU A 127 28.67 -6.54 -28.77
C LEU A 127 29.03 -7.32 -30.04
N SER A 128 27.97 -7.88 -30.60
CA SER A 128 27.85 -8.51 -31.91
C SER A 128 28.36 -7.60 -33.04
N ASP A 129 29.34 -8.09 -33.81
CA ASP A 129 29.57 -7.63 -35.19
C ASP A 129 29.72 -8.85 -36.11
N ARG A 130 28.73 -9.04 -36.99
CA ARG A 130 28.78 -10.00 -38.10
C ARG A 130 27.87 -9.53 -39.23
N GLY A 131 28.34 -8.52 -39.96
CA GLY A 131 27.87 -8.16 -41.29
C GLY A 131 29.05 -8.07 -42.26
N GLY A 132 29.20 -9.05 -43.14
CA GLY A 132 30.26 -9.03 -44.16
C GLY A 132 30.13 -10.18 -45.14
N MET A 133 29.34 -9.97 -46.20
CA MET A 133 29.33 -10.80 -47.40
C MET A 133 30.55 -10.48 -48.30
N VAL A 134 30.94 -11.45 -49.14
CA VAL A 134 31.37 -11.35 -50.55
C VAL A 134 32.61 -12.21 -50.90
N SER A 135 32.45 -12.95 -52.00
CA SER A 135 33.41 -13.59 -52.95
C SER A 135 34.35 -14.69 -52.41
N ALA A 136 34.18 -15.97 -52.79
CA ALA A 136 34.38 -16.60 -54.10
C ALA A 136 35.85 -16.71 -54.52
N GLN A 137 36.40 -17.93 -54.39
CA GLN A 137 37.36 -18.50 -55.35
C GLN A 137 37.37 -20.02 -55.21
N ALA A 138 37.00 -20.67 -56.32
CA ALA A 138 37.24 -22.07 -56.61
C ALA A 138 38.69 -22.28 -57.06
N VAL A 139 39.13 -23.55 -57.04
CA VAL A 139 40.30 -24.20 -57.71
C VAL A 139 41.01 -25.06 -56.65
N GLU A 140 41.40 -26.32 -56.80
CA GLU A 140 41.24 -27.42 -57.76
C GLU A 140 41.73 -28.68 -57.00
N THR A 141 41.13 -29.85 -57.21
CA THR A 141 41.70 -31.15 -56.78
C THR A 141 42.64 -31.69 -57.86
N PRO A 142 43.66 -32.47 -57.48
CA PRO A 142 43.73 -33.86 -57.99
C PRO A 142 44.26 -34.81 -56.91
N SER A 143 43.74 -36.01 -56.70
CA SER A 143 43.79 -37.18 -57.58
C SER A 143 43.21 -38.33 -56.72
N GLY A 144 42.27 -39.14 -57.21
CA GLY A 144 42.62 -40.38 -57.89
C GLY A 144 42.46 -41.59 -56.96
N SER A 145 41.26 -42.18 -56.90
CA SER A 145 41.07 -43.64 -56.93
C SER A 145 39.56 -43.97 -56.88
N TRP A 146 39.14 -44.81 -57.83
CA TRP A 146 37.81 -45.38 -57.94
C TRP A 146 37.78 -46.80 -57.34
N ILE A 147 36.55 -47.32 -57.11
CA ILE A 147 36.10 -48.74 -56.98
C ILE A 147 35.72 -49.17 -55.53
N PRO A 148 34.62 -49.93 -55.29
CA PRO A 148 33.25 -49.90 -55.85
C PRO A 148 32.17 -49.82 -54.74
N ALA A 149 30.90 -49.70 -55.16
CA ALA A 149 29.74 -49.80 -54.28
C ALA A 149 29.66 -51.17 -53.57
N ARG A 150 29.92 -51.20 -52.26
CA ARG A 150 29.56 -52.32 -51.39
C ARG A 150 28.16 -52.07 -50.82
N ARG A 151 27.13 -52.66 -51.45
CA ARG A 151 25.80 -52.79 -50.83
C ARG A 151 25.95 -53.62 -49.56
N ASN A 152 26.00 -52.96 -48.41
CA ASN A 152 25.92 -53.64 -47.13
C ASN A 152 24.50 -53.52 -46.59
N THR A 153 23.68 -54.49 -46.96
CA THR A 153 22.43 -54.80 -46.25
C THR A 153 22.78 -55.55 -44.97
N ARG A 154 22.56 -54.93 -43.80
CA ARG A 154 22.20 -55.56 -42.52
C ARG A 154 21.95 -54.43 -41.51
N ARG A 155 20.69 -54.06 -41.26
CA ARG A 155 19.83 -54.59 -40.19
C ARG A 155 20.56 -54.69 -38.84
N SER A 156 20.61 -53.58 -38.09
CA SER A 156 20.41 -53.54 -36.63
C SER A 156 20.69 -52.15 -36.03
N SER A 157 19.72 -51.23 -36.06
CA SER A 157 19.68 -50.10 -35.09
C SER A 157 18.29 -49.44 -34.94
N LEU A 158 17.21 -50.10 -35.37
CA LEU A 158 15.85 -49.53 -35.31
C LEU A 158 15.22 -49.51 -33.89
N LEU A 159 15.94 -49.96 -32.87
CA LEU A 159 15.45 -49.98 -31.48
C LEU A 159 15.95 -48.79 -30.65
N LEU A 160 16.99 -48.06 -31.08
CA LEU A 160 17.50 -46.89 -30.34
C LEU A 160 16.89 -45.55 -30.79
N TRP A 161 16.27 -45.49 -31.98
CA TRP A 161 15.62 -44.26 -32.46
C TRP A 161 14.13 -44.14 -32.08
N ARG A 162 13.54 -45.15 -31.43
CA ARG A 162 12.15 -45.08 -30.96
C ARG A 162 11.99 -44.47 -29.56
N THR A 163 13.04 -44.48 -28.73
CA THR A 163 12.95 -43.98 -27.33
C THR A 163 13.09 -42.46 -27.24
N VAL A 164 13.89 -41.83 -28.13
CA VAL A 164 14.06 -40.37 -28.16
C VAL A 164 12.79 -39.65 -28.63
N SER A 165 12.07 -40.21 -29.61
CA SER A 165 10.81 -39.62 -30.12
C SER A 165 9.65 -39.70 -29.12
N VAL A 166 9.61 -40.75 -28.29
CA VAL A 166 8.56 -40.93 -27.27
C VAL A 166 8.79 -39.98 -26.08
N GLY A 167 10.04 -39.78 -25.65
CA GLY A 167 10.36 -38.81 -24.60
C GLY A 167 10.02 -37.37 -25.00
N LEU A 168 10.32 -36.99 -26.25
CA LEU A 168 9.95 -35.67 -26.80
C LEU A 168 8.43 -35.49 -26.87
N ALA A 169 7.69 -36.50 -27.35
CA ALA A 169 6.23 -36.43 -27.43
C ALA A 169 5.57 -36.30 -26.05
N ALA A 170 6.09 -37.00 -25.03
CA ALA A 170 5.62 -36.88 -23.65
C ALA A 170 5.91 -35.49 -23.06
N ALA A 171 7.09 -34.92 -23.33
CA ALA A 171 7.43 -33.56 -22.89
C ALA A 171 6.54 -32.50 -23.55
N VAL A 172 6.28 -32.62 -24.85
CA VAL A 172 5.37 -31.71 -25.57
C VAL A 172 3.93 -31.84 -25.07
N ALA A 173 3.45 -33.06 -24.82
CA ALA A 173 2.12 -33.29 -24.25
C ALA A 173 2.00 -32.72 -22.83
N GLY A 174 3.03 -32.91 -21.99
CA GLY A 174 3.08 -32.32 -20.65
C GLY A 174 3.08 -30.80 -20.68
N LEU A 175 3.87 -30.20 -21.58
CA LEU A 175 3.89 -28.76 -21.78
C LEU A 175 2.54 -28.23 -22.28
N ALA A 176 1.88 -28.94 -23.21
CA ALA A 176 0.55 -28.58 -23.70
C ALA A 176 -0.54 -28.67 -22.62
N ILE A 177 -0.46 -29.66 -21.72
CA ILE A 177 -1.36 -29.77 -20.57
C ILE A 177 -1.09 -28.63 -19.59
N TYR A 178 0.18 -28.32 -19.31
CA TYR A 178 0.58 -27.23 -18.44
C TYR A 178 0.13 -25.86 -18.98
N THR A 179 0.34 -25.59 -20.27
CA THR A 179 -0.13 -24.35 -20.90
C THR A 179 -1.65 -24.25 -20.91
N SER A 180 -2.36 -25.38 -21.11
CA SER A 180 -3.82 -25.42 -21.04
C SER A 180 -4.37 -25.23 -19.63
N GLN A 181 -3.61 -25.63 -18.60
CA GLN A 181 -3.95 -25.37 -17.20
C GLN A 181 -3.69 -23.90 -16.85
N LEU A 182 -2.55 -23.35 -17.29
CA LEU A 182 -2.23 -21.94 -17.14
C LEU A 182 -3.26 -21.03 -17.82
N GLN A 183 -3.73 -21.38 -19.02
CA GLN A 183 -4.80 -20.65 -19.71
C GLN A 183 -6.13 -20.70 -18.94
N ARG A 184 -6.43 -21.81 -18.26
CA ARG A 184 -7.63 -21.91 -17.41
C ARG A 184 -7.51 -21.02 -16.18
N ASP A 185 -6.34 -20.96 -15.57
CA ASP A 185 -6.09 -20.10 -14.41
C ASP A 185 -6.15 -18.62 -14.81
N VAL A 186 -5.51 -18.24 -15.93
CA VAL A 186 -5.59 -16.88 -16.49
C VAL A 186 -7.04 -16.50 -16.79
N ASN A 187 -7.79 -17.37 -17.48
CA ASN A 187 -9.21 -17.10 -17.78
C ASN A 187 -10.06 -17.01 -16.50
N GLY A 188 -9.74 -17.81 -15.48
CA GLY A 188 -10.38 -17.74 -14.17
C GLY A 188 -10.11 -16.41 -13.47
N LEU A 189 -8.85 -15.96 -13.43
CA LEU A 189 -8.44 -14.67 -12.89
C LEU A 189 -9.05 -13.50 -13.68
N THR A 190 -9.03 -13.57 -15.00
CA THR A 190 -9.67 -12.56 -15.87
C THR A 190 -11.17 -12.49 -15.62
N ASN A 191 -11.86 -13.62 -15.44
CA ASN A 191 -13.28 -13.64 -15.11
C ASN A 191 -13.55 -13.06 -13.72
N GLN A 192 -12.67 -13.28 -12.73
CA GLN A 192 -12.77 -12.65 -11.41
C GLN A 192 -12.57 -11.13 -11.48
N LEU A 193 -11.56 -10.66 -12.21
CA LEU A 193 -11.33 -9.23 -12.44
C LEU A 193 -12.49 -8.59 -13.20
N THR A 194 -13.06 -9.30 -14.18
CA THR A 194 -14.22 -8.82 -14.94
C THR A 194 -15.48 -8.84 -14.08
N THR A 195 -15.61 -9.70 -13.07
CA THR A 195 -16.74 -9.71 -12.15
C THR A 195 -16.65 -8.59 -11.12
N MET A 196 -15.43 -8.27 -10.62
CA MET A 196 -15.22 -7.15 -9.69
C MET A 196 -15.22 -5.78 -10.38
N ASN A 197 -14.75 -5.70 -11.63
CA ASN A 197 -14.63 -4.47 -12.39
C ASN A 197 -15.65 -4.35 -13.52
N GLN A 198 -16.69 -5.19 -13.50
CA GLN A 198 -17.88 -4.94 -14.32
C GLN A 198 -18.54 -3.68 -13.74
N PRO A 199 -18.76 -2.62 -14.53
CA PRO A 199 -19.65 -1.55 -14.10
C PRO A 199 -20.95 -2.23 -13.70
N ALA A 200 -21.36 -2.05 -12.43
CA ALA A 200 -22.51 -2.74 -11.87
C ALA A 200 -23.65 -2.68 -12.89
N GLN A 201 -24.05 -3.83 -13.44
CA GLN A 201 -25.12 -3.91 -14.42
C GLN A 201 -26.43 -3.61 -13.68
N GLY A 202 -26.69 -2.33 -13.48
CA GLY A 202 -27.64 -1.80 -12.50
C GLY A 202 -27.43 -0.31 -12.24
N LEU A 203 -26.21 0.20 -12.41
CA LEU A 203 -25.86 1.62 -12.34
C LEU A 203 -26.43 2.37 -13.55
N ARG A 204 -27.75 2.53 -13.55
CA ARG A 204 -28.48 3.31 -14.53
C ARG A 204 -28.26 4.77 -14.21
N THR A 205 -27.36 5.38 -14.99
CA THR A 205 -27.07 6.81 -14.98
C THR A 205 -26.47 7.26 -13.65
N ASN A 206 -25.17 7.60 -13.65
CA ASN A 206 -24.64 8.47 -12.60
C ASN A 206 -25.37 9.81 -12.72
N GLU A 207 -26.51 9.96 -12.05
CA GLU A 207 -27.12 11.27 -11.81
C GLU A 207 -26.23 11.96 -10.78
N ALA A 208 -25.16 12.57 -11.31
CA ALA A 208 -24.21 13.35 -10.56
C ALA A 208 -24.65 14.81 -10.64
N VAL A 209 -25.12 15.34 -9.52
CA VAL A 209 -25.55 16.71 -9.37
C VAL A 209 -24.47 17.51 -8.66
N GLN A 210 -24.03 18.61 -9.29
CA GLN A 210 -23.11 19.53 -8.66
C GLN A 210 -23.85 20.42 -7.66
N LEU A 211 -23.36 20.43 -6.41
CA LEU A 211 -23.86 21.29 -5.36
C LEU A 211 -23.27 22.70 -5.50
N ASN A 212 -24.14 23.71 -5.49
CA ASN A 212 -23.74 25.09 -5.68
C ASN A 212 -23.58 25.83 -4.33
N PRO A 213 -22.52 26.64 -4.16
CA PRO A 213 -22.37 27.51 -3.00
C PRO A 213 -23.56 28.45 -2.84
N GLN A 214 -24.09 28.55 -1.62
CA GLN A 214 -25.21 29.43 -1.31
C GLN A 214 -24.76 30.78 -0.70
N ALA A 215 -23.48 30.92 -0.36
CA ALA A 215 -22.90 32.16 0.15
C ALA A 215 -21.80 32.70 -0.79
N LYS A 216 -21.69 34.02 -0.92
CA LYS A 216 -20.81 34.70 -1.90
C LYS A 216 -19.32 34.55 -1.61
N ASP A 217 -18.99 34.27 -0.36
CA ASP A 217 -17.64 34.15 0.20
C ASP A 217 -17.20 32.70 0.37
N ILE A 218 -18.05 31.74 0.01
CA ILE A 218 -17.78 30.31 0.14
C ILE A 218 -17.31 29.73 -1.19
N VAL A 219 -16.12 29.13 -1.18
CA VAL A 219 -15.51 28.43 -2.33
C VAL A 219 -15.70 26.92 -2.27
N ALA A 220 -16.55 26.44 -1.35
CA ALA A 220 -16.85 25.04 -1.19
C ALA A 220 -17.38 24.44 -2.49
N LYS A 221 -17.08 23.17 -2.71
CA LYS A 221 -17.63 22.41 -3.84
C LYS A 221 -18.25 21.15 -3.30
N GLY A 222 -19.38 20.74 -3.87
CA GLY A 222 -19.96 19.47 -3.56
C GLY A 222 -20.43 18.73 -4.80
N LEU A 223 -20.45 17.41 -4.69
CA LEU A 223 -20.99 16.50 -5.68
C LEU A 223 -21.93 15.52 -4.97
N ALA A 224 -23.16 15.45 -5.43
CA ALA A 224 -24.13 14.45 -5.02
C ALA A 224 -24.28 13.44 -6.16
N THR A 225 -23.98 12.17 -5.91
CA THR A 225 -24.13 11.08 -6.89
C THR A 225 -25.17 10.11 -6.40
N ILE A 226 -26.14 9.80 -7.26
CA ILE A 226 -27.14 8.77 -7.01
C ILE A 226 -26.68 7.47 -7.65
N VAL A 227 -26.68 6.41 -6.87
CA VAL A 227 -26.27 5.05 -7.24
C VAL A 227 -27.47 4.15 -7.01
N ILE A 228 -27.93 3.44 -8.04
CA ILE A 228 -29.04 2.48 -7.93
C ILE A 228 -28.47 1.07 -8.08
N ASP A 229 -28.76 0.19 -7.13
CA ASP A 229 -28.35 -1.21 -7.13
C ASP A 229 -29.51 -2.16 -6.78
N ASP A 230 -29.21 -3.41 -6.43
CA ASP A 230 -30.20 -4.42 -6.05
C ASP A 230 -30.78 -4.22 -4.63
N LYS A 231 -30.16 -3.38 -3.80
CA LYS A 231 -30.57 -3.05 -2.42
C LYS A 231 -31.38 -1.77 -2.35
N GLY A 232 -31.24 -0.88 -3.32
CA GLY A 232 -32.08 0.31 -3.45
C GLY A 232 -31.38 1.47 -4.13
N THR A 233 -31.79 2.68 -3.75
CA THR A 233 -31.18 3.93 -4.22
C THR A 233 -30.32 4.53 -3.11
N HIS A 234 -29.10 4.87 -3.48
CA HIS A 234 -28.06 5.33 -2.59
C HIS A 234 -27.57 6.71 -3.02
N LEU A 235 -27.54 7.65 -2.09
CA LEU A 235 -26.95 8.96 -2.26
C LEU A 235 -25.55 8.96 -1.66
N VAL A 236 -24.57 9.33 -2.49
CA VAL A 236 -23.22 9.66 -2.05
C VAL A 236 -23.05 11.16 -2.20
N VAL A 237 -22.82 11.87 -1.10
CA VAL A 237 -22.47 13.30 -1.14
C VAL A 237 -21.02 13.46 -0.73
N GLN A 238 -20.23 14.09 -1.58
CA GLN A 238 -18.86 14.50 -1.28
C GLN A 238 -18.78 16.02 -1.34
N ALA A 239 -18.06 16.62 -0.39
CA ALA A 239 -17.79 18.04 -0.41
C ALA A 239 -16.33 18.33 -0.04
N GLU A 240 -15.78 19.39 -0.62
CA GLU A 240 -14.41 19.85 -0.43
C GLU A 240 -14.36 21.38 -0.27
N LYS A 241 -13.25 21.87 0.30
CA LYS A 241 -13.04 23.29 0.60
C LYS A 241 -14.16 23.89 1.46
N LEU A 242 -14.70 23.08 2.37
CA LEU A 242 -15.66 23.52 3.36
C LEU A 242 -14.98 24.44 4.38
N PRO A 243 -15.72 25.38 5.00
CA PRO A 243 -15.22 26.19 6.10
C PRO A 243 -14.68 25.33 7.25
N GLU A 244 -13.69 25.85 7.96
CA GLU A 244 -13.18 25.20 9.18
C GLU A 244 -14.25 25.19 10.28
N LEU A 245 -14.36 24.04 10.97
CA LEU A 245 -15.28 23.86 12.07
C LEU A 245 -14.69 24.47 13.35
N THR A 246 -15.53 25.14 14.14
CA THR A 246 -15.14 25.70 15.44
C THR A 246 -16.01 25.13 16.56
N GLY A 247 -15.38 24.79 17.70
CA GLY A 247 -16.09 24.23 18.85
C GLY A 247 -16.80 22.92 18.52
N ASN A 248 -18.12 22.89 18.69
CA ASN A 248 -18.95 21.70 18.45
C ASN A 248 -19.61 21.68 17.06
N GLN A 249 -19.24 22.59 16.16
CA GLN A 249 -19.86 22.66 14.84
C GLN A 249 -19.67 21.37 14.04
N ALA A 250 -20.65 21.06 13.19
CA ALA A 250 -20.60 19.92 12.29
C ALA A 250 -21.33 20.25 10.98
N PHE A 251 -20.97 19.54 9.90
CA PHE A 251 -21.73 19.62 8.67
C PHE A 251 -22.82 18.56 8.66
N GLN A 252 -24.02 18.97 8.24
CA GLN A 252 -25.14 18.04 8.08
C GLN A 252 -25.65 18.10 6.65
N VAL A 253 -25.97 16.92 6.12
CA VAL A 253 -26.57 16.76 4.80
C VAL A 253 -28.06 16.53 4.99
N TRP A 254 -28.85 17.27 4.22
CA TRP A 254 -30.30 17.28 4.28
C TRP A 254 -30.88 16.90 2.94
N LEU A 255 -31.84 15.99 2.99
CA LEU A 255 -32.78 15.74 1.92
C LEU A 255 -34.06 16.52 2.18
N ILE A 256 -34.49 17.31 1.20
CA ILE A 256 -35.60 18.26 1.35
C ILE A 256 -36.68 17.93 0.32
N LYS A 257 -37.94 18.00 0.77
CA LYS A 257 -39.15 17.99 -0.07
C LYS A 257 -40.18 18.95 0.51
N GLY A 258 -40.33 20.12 -0.12
CA GLY A 258 -41.15 21.19 0.45
C GLY A 258 -40.73 21.53 1.89
N ASP A 259 -41.61 21.28 2.86
CA ASP A 259 -41.32 21.54 4.28
C ASP A 259 -40.60 20.39 5.00
N VAL A 260 -40.63 19.17 4.43
CA VAL A 260 -40.01 17.98 5.01
C VAL A 260 -38.51 18.06 4.82
N LYS A 261 -37.76 17.91 5.91
CA LYS A 261 -36.30 17.94 5.94
C LYS A 261 -35.83 16.71 6.70
N GLN A 262 -35.10 15.85 6.01
CA GLN A 262 -34.57 14.61 6.56
C GLN A 262 -33.06 14.73 6.66
N ASN A 263 -32.50 14.45 7.83
CA ASN A 263 -31.06 14.33 7.98
C ASN A 263 -30.61 13.04 7.26
N ALA A 264 -29.72 13.21 6.29
CA ALA A 264 -29.12 12.14 5.49
C ALA A 264 -27.69 11.81 5.94
N GLY A 265 -27.18 12.50 6.94
CA GLY A 265 -25.88 12.24 7.54
C GLY A 265 -25.25 13.49 8.14
N THR A 266 -24.39 13.26 9.11
CA THR A 266 -23.57 14.28 9.76
C THR A 266 -22.11 13.90 9.59
N PHE A 267 -21.26 14.85 9.26
CA PHE A 267 -19.82 14.63 9.14
C PHE A 267 -19.01 15.80 9.69
N LEU A 268 -17.79 15.49 10.12
CA LEU A 268 -16.78 16.47 10.48
C LEU A 268 -15.82 16.58 9.32
N ALA A 269 -15.64 17.79 8.79
CA ALA A 269 -14.67 17.99 7.72
C ALA A 269 -13.25 17.87 8.29
N ASN A 270 -12.36 17.23 7.53
CA ASN A 270 -10.94 17.14 7.89
C ASN A 270 -10.21 18.49 7.75
N SER A 271 -8.91 18.53 8.04
CA SER A 271 -8.06 19.73 7.92
C SER A 271 -8.03 20.34 6.50
N LYS A 272 -8.40 19.57 5.46
CA LYS A 272 -8.52 20.02 4.07
C LYS A 272 -9.94 20.49 3.71
N GLY A 273 -10.85 20.56 4.69
CA GLY A 273 -12.24 20.93 4.48
C GLY A 273 -13.01 19.91 3.64
N THR A 274 -12.64 18.62 3.72
CA THR A 274 -13.25 17.54 2.93
C THR A 274 -14.10 16.65 3.82
N GLY A 275 -15.23 16.20 3.28
CA GLY A 275 -16.06 15.18 3.92
C GLY A 275 -17.00 14.51 2.93
N ALA A 276 -17.51 13.35 3.34
CA ALA A 276 -18.46 12.60 2.55
C ALA A 276 -19.51 11.94 3.45
N VAL A 277 -20.71 11.73 2.91
CA VAL A 277 -21.77 10.94 3.54
C VAL A 277 -22.37 9.97 2.53
N TYR A 278 -22.90 8.88 3.07
CA TYR A 278 -23.65 7.88 2.34
C TYR A 278 -25.01 7.73 2.99
N TYR A 279 -26.07 7.75 2.19
CA TYR A 279 -27.44 7.59 2.67
C TYR A 279 -28.26 6.76 1.69
N SER A 280 -29.19 5.95 2.21
CA SER A 280 -30.13 5.18 1.38
C SER A 280 -31.52 5.76 1.54
N PHE A 281 -32.19 6.03 0.42
CA PHE A 281 -33.47 6.75 0.40
C PHE A 281 -34.31 6.33 -0.79
N ASP A 282 -35.59 6.70 -0.79
CA ASP A 282 -36.44 6.62 -1.97
C ASP A 282 -36.31 7.92 -2.77
N PRO A 283 -35.86 7.89 -4.05
CA PRO A 283 -35.65 9.09 -4.86
C PRO A 283 -36.94 9.86 -5.17
N ASP A 284 -38.12 9.26 -4.99
CA ASP A 284 -39.39 9.96 -5.16
C ASP A 284 -39.80 10.77 -3.94
N GLU A 285 -39.13 10.59 -2.81
CA GLU A 285 -39.44 11.28 -1.56
C GLU A 285 -38.76 12.66 -1.44
N TYR A 286 -37.74 12.97 -2.24
CA TYR A 286 -36.99 14.23 -2.07
C TYR A 286 -36.60 14.85 -3.42
N ASP A 287 -36.53 16.18 -3.45
CA ASP A 287 -36.22 16.95 -4.66
C ASP A 287 -34.93 17.77 -4.55
N THR A 288 -34.41 17.96 -3.34
CA THR A 288 -33.26 18.83 -3.07
C THR A 288 -32.33 18.21 -2.06
N VAL A 289 -31.02 18.35 -2.31
CA VAL A 289 -29.95 18.05 -1.36
C VAL A 289 -29.28 19.34 -0.91
N ALA A 290 -29.01 19.47 0.38
CA ALA A 290 -28.34 20.62 0.96
C ALA A 290 -27.32 20.21 2.02
N ILE A 291 -26.24 20.98 2.16
CA ILE A 291 -25.25 20.85 3.23
C ILE A 291 -25.29 22.12 4.07
N THR A 292 -25.47 21.98 5.37
CA THR A 292 -25.50 23.09 6.33
C THR A 292 -24.35 23.01 7.33
N LEU A 293 -23.90 24.17 7.80
CA LEU A 293 -22.98 24.29 8.93
C LEU A 293 -23.80 24.45 10.22
N GLU A 294 -23.93 23.37 10.97
CA GLU A 294 -24.73 23.31 12.19
C GLU A 294 -23.91 23.63 13.45
N PRO A 295 -24.55 24.16 14.51
CA PRO A 295 -23.86 24.43 15.78
C PRO A 295 -23.45 23.16 16.54
N ASP A 296 -24.08 22.02 16.23
CA ASP A 296 -23.77 20.71 16.79
C ASP A 296 -24.18 19.57 15.82
N ALA A 297 -23.65 18.37 16.06
CA ALA A 297 -23.87 17.18 15.24
C ALA A 297 -25.24 16.51 15.40
N MET A 298 -26.05 16.92 16.40
CA MET A 298 -27.24 16.21 16.87
C MET A 298 -28.56 16.84 16.41
N GLY A 299 -28.50 17.91 15.62
CA GLY A 299 -29.67 18.60 15.09
C GLY A 299 -30.62 17.68 14.31
N GLN A 300 -31.92 17.74 14.61
CA GLN A 300 -32.97 17.06 13.83
C GLN A 300 -33.61 17.95 12.76
N GLN A 301 -33.25 19.24 12.75
CA GLN A 301 -33.65 20.20 11.73
C GLN A 301 -32.45 21.11 11.40
N PRO A 302 -32.37 21.65 10.17
CA PRO A 302 -31.32 22.59 9.82
C PRO A 302 -31.52 23.90 10.59
N ARG A 303 -30.58 24.21 11.49
CA ARG A 303 -30.50 25.48 12.24
C ARG A 303 -29.36 26.34 11.72
N GLY A 304 -28.44 25.73 11.01
CA GLY A 304 -27.23 26.31 10.47
C GLY A 304 -27.41 27.09 9.18
N GLN A 305 -26.32 27.69 8.74
CA GLN A 305 -26.24 28.32 7.41
C GLN A 305 -26.15 27.23 6.34
N ILE A 306 -26.92 27.37 5.25
CA ILE A 306 -26.77 26.53 4.07
C ILE A 306 -25.49 26.94 3.33
N ILE A 307 -24.60 25.98 3.14
CA ILE A 307 -23.29 26.15 2.51
C ILE A 307 -23.37 25.76 1.04
N LEU A 308 -24.01 24.61 0.77
CA LEU A 308 -24.13 24.00 -0.54
C LEU A 308 -25.55 23.49 -0.73
N ALA A 309 -26.12 23.64 -1.93
CA ALA A 309 -27.43 23.05 -2.27
C ALA A 309 -27.56 22.79 -3.77
N ALA A 310 -28.36 21.78 -4.12
CA ALA A 310 -28.76 21.50 -5.49
C ALA A 310 -30.04 20.66 -5.58
N PRO A 311 -30.82 20.79 -6.67
CA PRO A 311 -31.94 19.92 -6.95
C PRO A 311 -31.46 18.53 -7.38
N ILE A 312 -32.08 17.48 -6.87
CA ILE A 312 -31.81 16.07 -7.17
C ILE A 312 -32.46 15.67 -8.50
N LYS A 313 -33.61 16.27 -8.85
CA LYS A 313 -34.31 16.05 -10.12
C LYS A 313 -34.17 17.30 -11.01
N GLU A 314 -33.72 17.13 -12.25
CA GLU A 314 -33.91 18.17 -13.28
C GLU A 314 -35.40 18.26 -13.60
N SER A 315 -35.97 19.46 -13.45
CA SER A 315 -37.33 19.80 -13.84
C SER A 315 -37.50 19.90 -15.35
#